data_AF-A0A7H8S897-F1
#
_entry.id   AF-A0A7H8S897-F1
#
_cell.length_a   1.000
_cell.length_b   1.000
_cell.length_c   1.000
_cell.angle_alpha   90.00
_cell.angle_beta   90.00
_cell.angle_gamma   90.00
#
_symmetry.space_group_name_H-M   'P 1'
#
loop_
_entity.id
_entity.type
_entity.pdbx_description
1 polymer ?
#
loop_
_entity_poly.entity_id
_entity_poly.type
_entity_poly.pdbx_seq_one_letter_code
_entity_poly.pdbx_strand_id
1 'polypeptide(L)'
;MTPTVLGGGHETLYGHYLGAREFIGPDKTLGIINIDAHFDMRDDPEPSSGTMFRQILEEDDKAGYMCLGIQEFGNTKALFETAEKFGCEYILEKNLGVNDFKDSFAAIDDFSKRHDYLIMTLCTDSIVASAAPGVSAPSPLGLDPKTVKKHF
;
A
#
# COMPACT_ATOMS: atom_id res chain seq x y z
N MET A 1 -18.07 -12.51 -3.43
CA MET A 1 -16.84 -13.32 -3.32
C MET A 1 -15.69 -12.35 -3.20
N THR A 2 -14.77 -12.54 -2.26
CA THR A 2 -13.61 -11.66 -2.07
C THR A 2 -12.38 -12.42 -2.58
N PRO A 3 -11.81 -12.05 -3.75
CA PRO A 3 -10.67 -12.76 -4.29
C PRO A 3 -9.44 -12.57 -3.39
N THR A 4 -8.61 -13.61 -3.29
CA THR A 4 -7.29 -13.54 -2.66
C THR A 4 -6.25 -13.92 -3.70
N VAL A 5 -5.31 -13.00 -3.95
CA VAL A 5 -4.26 -13.18 -4.94
C VAL A 5 -2.94 -13.44 -4.21
N LEU A 6 -2.31 -14.56 -4.51
CA LEU A 6 -0.94 -14.85 -4.10
C LEU A 6 -0.03 -14.54 -5.30
N GLY A 7 0.65 -13.39 -5.23
CA GLY A 7 1.46 -12.87 -6.32
C GLY A 7 2.91 -13.37 -6.32
N GLY A 8 3.70 -12.79 -7.21
CA GLY A 8 5.17 -12.83 -7.19
C GLY A 8 5.69 -11.47 -6.72
N GLY A 9 5.93 -10.57 -7.67
CA GLY A 9 6.20 -9.16 -7.37
C GLY A 9 4.92 -8.36 -7.10
N HIS A 10 5.09 -7.17 -6.53
CA HIS A 10 3.99 -6.32 -6.11
C HIS A 10 3.18 -5.73 -7.28
N GLU A 11 3.75 -5.71 -8.49
CA GLU A 11 3.07 -5.33 -9.74
C GLU A 11 1.82 -6.19 -10.02
N THR A 12 1.73 -7.39 -9.44
CA THR A 12 0.52 -8.23 -9.50
C THR A 12 -0.73 -7.47 -9.06
N LEU A 13 -0.59 -6.49 -8.15
CA LEU A 13 -1.66 -5.63 -7.70
C LEU A 13 -2.31 -4.85 -8.85
N TYR A 14 -1.56 -4.42 -9.86
CA TYR A 14 -2.11 -3.67 -10.99
C TYR A 14 -3.17 -4.49 -11.73
N GLY A 15 -2.88 -5.76 -12.03
CA GLY A 15 -3.85 -6.66 -12.64
C GLY A 15 -5.07 -6.93 -11.74
N HIS A 16 -4.85 -7.07 -10.43
CA HIS A 16 -5.95 -7.21 -9.46
C HIS A 16 -6.84 -5.97 -9.44
N TYR A 17 -6.23 -4.78 -9.45
CA TYR A 17 -6.93 -3.50 -9.50
C TYR A 17 -7.79 -3.39 -10.75
N LEU A 18 -7.25 -3.69 -11.93
CA LEU A 18 -7.99 -3.62 -13.20
C LEU A 18 -9.22 -4.54 -13.17
N GLY A 19 -9.07 -5.78 -12.71
CA GLY A 19 -10.19 -6.72 -12.60
C GLY A 19 -11.26 -6.26 -11.59
N ALA A 20 -10.83 -5.70 -10.45
CA ALA A 20 -11.75 -5.14 -9.47
C ALA A 20 -12.49 -3.92 -10.03
N ARG A 21 -11.77 -3.01 -10.71
CA ARG A 21 -12.33 -1.81 -11.34
C ARG A 21 -13.34 -2.15 -12.43
N GLU A 22 -13.04 -3.13 -13.27
CA GLU A 22 -13.98 -3.64 -14.29
C GLU A 22 -15.27 -4.19 -13.65
N PHE A 23 -15.13 -4.95 -12.56
CA PHE A 23 -16.27 -5.54 -11.85
C PHE A 23 -17.17 -4.51 -11.15
N ILE A 24 -16.59 -3.53 -10.45
CA ILE A 24 -17.37 -2.54 -9.67
C ILE A 24 -17.89 -1.37 -10.53
N GLY A 25 -17.27 -1.13 -11.69
CA GLY A 25 -17.60 -0.06 -12.60
C GLY A 25 -16.93 1.29 -12.29
N PRO A 26 -17.00 2.25 -13.23
CA PRO A 26 -16.31 3.54 -13.13
C PRO A 26 -16.98 4.52 -12.16
N ASP A 27 -18.19 4.21 -11.66
CA ASP A 27 -18.92 5.12 -10.79
C ASP A 27 -18.52 5.02 -9.32
N LYS A 28 -17.94 3.89 -8.92
CA LYS A 28 -17.62 3.53 -7.53
C LYS A 28 -16.24 4.02 -7.12
N THR A 29 -16.08 4.40 -5.86
CA THR A 29 -14.76 4.71 -5.30
C THR A 29 -14.07 3.43 -4.81
N LEU A 30 -12.76 3.32 -5.04
CA LEU A 30 -11.95 2.15 -4.71
C LEU A 30 -10.71 2.57 -3.92
N GLY A 31 -10.69 2.22 -2.64
CA GLY A 31 -9.54 2.48 -1.77
C GLY A 31 -8.57 1.32 -1.76
N ILE A 32 -7.28 1.59 -1.82
CA ILE A 32 -6.22 0.59 -1.68
C ILE A 32 -5.50 0.84 -0.37
N ILE A 33 -5.51 -0.17 0.52
CA ILE A 33 -4.77 -0.16 1.78
C ILE A 33 -3.59 -1.11 1.63
N ASN A 34 -2.38 -0.56 1.67
CA ASN A 34 -1.12 -1.27 1.55
C ASN A 34 -0.39 -1.30 2.88
N ILE A 35 0.25 -2.43 3.19
CA ILE A 35 1.26 -2.52 4.25
C ILE A 35 2.61 -2.75 3.57
N ASP A 36 3.47 -1.74 3.65
CA ASP A 36 4.69 -1.66 2.84
C ASP A 36 5.74 -0.76 3.49
N ALA A 37 7.02 -1.05 3.21
CA ALA A 37 8.11 -0.12 3.49
C ALA A 37 8.21 0.98 2.42
N HIS A 38 7.69 0.75 1.21
CA HIS A 38 7.85 1.59 0.03
C HIS A 38 6.52 2.19 -0.44
N PHE A 39 6.58 3.37 -1.08
CA PHE A 39 5.39 3.94 -1.70
C PHE A 39 4.98 3.22 -2.99
N ASP A 40 5.97 2.71 -3.75
CA ASP A 40 5.78 2.09 -5.06
C ASP A 40 5.07 3.00 -6.09
N MET A 41 5.53 4.26 -6.12
CA MET A 41 5.03 5.33 -6.98
C MET A 41 6.11 5.94 -7.90
N ARG A 42 7.08 5.12 -8.35
CA ARG A 42 8.17 5.57 -9.25
C ARG A 42 7.62 6.07 -10.58
N ASP A 43 8.34 7.05 -11.16
CA ASP A 43 8.12 7.61 -12.49
C ASP A 43 9.00 6.93 -13.55
N ASP A 44 8.96 5.60 -13.56
CA ASP A 44 9.78 4.85 -14.50
C ASP A 44 9.03 4.70 -15.84
N PRO A 45 9.72 4.79 -16.99
CA PRO A 45 9.07 4.70 -18.30
C PRO A 45 8.44 3.33 -18.57
N GLU A 46 8.97 2.29 -17.92
CA GLU A 46 8.49 0.91 -18.05
C GLU A 46 7.79 0.50 -16.75
N PRO A 47 6.60 -0.13 -16.84
CA PRO A 47 5.89 -0.64 -15.67
C PRO A 47 6.73 -1.64 -14.87
N SER A 48 6.69 -1.53 -13.55
CA SER A 48 7.42 -2.41 -12.63
C SER A 48 6.69 -2.59 -11.30
N SER A 49 7.29 -3.37 -10.40
CA SER A 49 6.79 -3.57 -9.03
C SER A 49 6.71 -2.30 -8.19
N GLY A 50 7.19 -1.16 -8.68
CA GLY A 50 7.12 0.10 -7.93
C GLY A 50 6.58 1.28 -8.72
N THR A 51 5.79 1.04 -9.78
CA THR A 51 5.13 2.10 -10.56
C THR A 51 3.60 2.04 -10.45
N MET A 52 3.04 0.88 -10.11
CA MET A 52 1.62 0.56 -10.25
C MET A 52 0.68 1.51 -9.50
N PHE A 53 1.02 1.95 -8.28
CA PHE A 53 0.15 2.87 -7.54
C PHE A 53 0.08 4.24 -8.21
N ARG A 54 1.19 4.71 -8.77
CA ARG A 54 1.20 5.94 -9.56
C ARG A 54 0.37 5.78 -10.84
N GLN A 55 0.55 4.68 -11.57
CA GLN A 55 -0.22 4.39 -12.79
C GLN A 55 -1.73 4.40 -12.52
N ILE A 56 -2.16 3.77 -11.43
CA ILE A 56 -3.56 3.77 -11.00
C ILE A 56 -4.07 5.19 -10.73
N LEU A 57 -3.34 5.96 -9.92
CA LEU A 57 -3.78 7.30 -9.49
C LEU A 57 -3.67 8.37 -10.59
N GLU A 58 -2.88 8.12 -11.64
CA GLU A 58 -2.84 8.97 -12.84
C GLU A 58 -4.05 8.75 -13.75
N GLU A 59 -4.59 7.53 -13.79
CA GLU A 59 -5.67 7.15 -14.71
C GLU A 59 -7.06 7.13 -14.05
N ASP A 60 -7.14 7.06 -12.71
CA ASP A 60 -8.39 6.85 -11.98
C ASP A 60 -8.54 7.83 -10.80
N ASP A 61 -9.38 8.85 -10.99
CA ASP A 61 -9.68 9.88 -10.00
C ASP A 61 -10.58 9.40 -8.85
N LYS A 62 -11.12 8.19 -8.94
CA LYS A 62 -11.92 7.53 -7.90
C LYS A 62 -11.14 6.44 -7.18
N ALA A 63 -9.84 6.34 -7.42
CA ALA A 63 -8.92 5.55 -6.64
C ALA A 63 -8.37 6.36 -5.48
N GLY A 64 -8.23 5.73 -4.32
CA GLY A 64 -7.50 6.27 -3.18
C GLY A 64 -6.41 5.32 -2.75
N TYR A 65 -5.32 5.84 -2.18
CA TYR A 65 -4.20 5.03 -1.71
C TYR A 65 -3.80 5.40 -0.28
N MET A 66 -3.73 4.37 0.57
CA MET A 66 -3.21 4.46 1.93
C MET A 66 -2.08 3.45 2.12
N CYS A 67 -0.92 3.89 2.58
CA CYS A 67 0.21 3.00 2.86
C CYS A 67 0.66 3.04 4.34
N LEU A 68 0.70 1.88 4.97
CA LEU A 68 1.05 1.69 6.37
C LEU A 68 2.45 1.08 6.47
N GLY A 69 3.34 1.69 7.24
CA GLY A 69 4.68 1.14 7.48
C GLY A 69 5.79 1.78 6.66
N ILE A 70 5.55 2.91 5.99
CA ILE A 70 6.53 3.59 5.14
C ILE A 70 7.83 3.83 5.91
N GLN A 71 8.94 3.36 5.35
CA GLN A 71 10.27 3.62 5.89
C GLN A 71 10.81 4.91 5.28
N GLU A 72 11.03 5.90 6.15
CA GLU A 72 11.47 7.25 5.75
C GLU A 72 12.75 7.23 4.92
N PHE A 73 13.71 6.37 5.27
CA PHE A 73 14.99 6.23 4.56
C PHE A 73 14.93 5.25 3.37
N GLY A 74 13.83 4.51 3.20
CA GLY A 74 13.61 3.63 2.05
C GLY A 74 13.01 4.37 0.85
N ASN A 75 12.58 5.62 1.03
CA ASN A 75 11.86 6.38 0.01
C ASN A 75 12.56 7.73 -0.26
N THR A 76 12.63 8.11 -1.53
CA THR A 76 13.19 9.41 -1.92
C THR A 76 12.22 10.53 -1.59
N LYS A 77 12.72 11.76 -1.41
CA LYS A 77 11.86 12.94 -1.22
C LYS A 77 10.83 13.11 -2.35
N ALA A 78 11.21 12.79 -3.58
CA ALA A 78 10.32 12.85 -4.74
C ALA A 78 9.11 11.91 -4.60
N LEU A 79 9.27 10.75 -3.97
CA LEU A 79 8.16 9.84 -3.70
C LEU A 79 7.18 10.40 -2.65
N PHE A 80 7.68 11.07 -1.62
CA PHE A 80 6.82 11.78 -0.66
C PHE A 80 6.05 12.92 -1.32
N GLU A 81 6.72 13.74 -2.15
CA GLU A 81 6.08 14.81 -2.93
C GLU A 81 5.04 14.25 -3.91
N THR A 82 5.30 13.08 -4.49
CA THR A 82 4.37 12.37 -5.37
C THR A 82 3.14 11.87 -4.59
N ALA A 83 3.35 11.26 -3.42
CA ALA A 83 2.27 10.81 -2.54
C ALA A 83 1.38 11.99 -2.12
N GLU A 84 1.96 13.13 -1.75
CA GLU A 84 1.22 14.35 -1.43
C GLU A 84 0.43 14.88 -2.64
N LYS A 85 1.05 14.91 -3.83
CA LYS A 85 0.40 15.35 -5.08
C LYS A 85 -0.87 14.55 -5.39
N PHE A 86 -0.84 13.23 -5.18
CA PHE A 86 -1.99 12.35 -5.42
C PHE A 86 -2.93 12.22 -4.21
N GLY A 87 -2.69 12.95 -3.12
CA GLY A 87 -3.53 12.90 -1.92
C GLY A 87 -3.46 11.55 -1.19
N CYS A 88 -2.35 10.83 -1.32
CA CYS A 88 -2.14 9.55 -0.64
C CYS A 88 -2.02 9.76 0.87
N GLU A 89 -2.58 8.84 1.63
CA GLU A 89 -2.40 8.79 3.08
C GLU A 89 -1.31 7.79 3.45
N TYR A 90 -0.52 8.08 4.47
CA TYR A 90 0.47 7.12 4.93
C TYR A 90 0.78 7.25 6.41
N ILE A 91 1.24 6.14 6.98
CA ILE A 91 1.77 6.08 8.34
C ILE A 91 3.19 5.54 8.27
N LEU A 92 4.14 6.29 8.83
CA LEU A 92 5.53 5.85 8.93
C LEU A 92 5.66 4.62 9.84
N GLU A 93 6.63 3.75 9.56
CA GLU A 93 6.87 2.53 10.34
C GLU A 93 6.99 2.82 11.86
N LYS A 94 7.72 3.90 12.19
CA LYS A 94 7.99 4.34 13.57
C LYS A 94 6.73 4.78 14.32
N ASN A 95 5.68 5.14 13.57
CA ASN A 95 4.42 5.63 14.12
C ASN A 95 3.34 4.54 14.18
N LEU A 96 3.50 3.43 13.46
CA LEU A 96 2.44 2.43 13.30
C LEU A 96 2.02 1.78 14.63
N GLY A 97 2.96 1.59 15.57
CA GLY A 97 2.69 1.02 16.90
C GLY A 97 2.47 2.04 18.02
N VAL A 98 2.53 3.33 17.71
CA VAL A 98 2.30 4.39 18.70
C VAL A 98 0.84 4.36 19.13
N ASN A 99 0.58 4.68 20.41
CA ASN A 99 -0.76 4.67 21.01
C ASN A 99 -1.52 3.33 20.91
N ASP A 100 -0.79 2.21 20.91
CA ASP A 100 -1.35 0.85 20.81
C ASP A 100 -2.27 0.68 19.59
N PHE A 101 -1.79 1.14 18.42
CA PHE A 101 -2.46 1.00 17.12
C PHE A 101 -3.78 1.77 16.98
N LYS A 102 -4.21 2.53 17.98
CA LYS A 102 -5.45 3.31 17.92
C LYS A 102 -5.45 4.29 16.76
N ASP A 103 -4.32 4.95 16.53
CA ASP A 103 -4.19 5.95 15.48
C ASP A 103 -4.20 5.30 14.09
N SER A 104 -3.55 4.16 13.92
CA SER A 104 -3.56 3.43 12.64
C SER A 104 -4.96 2.89 12.33
N PHE A 105 -5.67 2.33 13.33
CA PHE A 105 -7.04 1.88 13.14
C PHE A 105 -8.01 3.02 12.84
N ALA A 106 -7.89 4.16 13.52
CA ALA A 106 -8.72 5.33 13.23
C ALA A 106 -8.50 5.82 11.79
N ALA A 107 -7.24 5.89 11.35
CA ALA A 107 -6.91 6.31 9.99
C ALA A 107 -7.44 5.30 8.95
N ILE A 108 -7.30 3.99 9.19
CA ILE A 108 -7.89 2.94 8.34
C ILE A 108 -9.41 3.07 8.26
N ASP A 109 -10.09 3.27 9.39
CA ASP A 109 -11.54 3.44 9.45
C ASP A 109 -12.00 4.66 8.66
N ASP A 110 -11.31 5.79 8.80
CA ASP A 110 -11.67 7.04 8.11
C ASP A 110 -11.33 7.00 6.62
N PHE A 111 -10.28 6.29 6.22
CA PHE A 111 -10.01 5.97 4.82
C PHE A 111 -11.10 5.06 4.25
N SER A 112 -11.46 4.00 4.98
CA SER A 112 -12.45 3.01 4.57
C SER A 112 -13.83 3.62 4.34
N LYS A 113 -14.27 4.55 5.20
CA LYS A 113 -15.57 5.24 5.08
C LYS A 113 -15.72 6.10 3.81
N ARG A 114 -14.61 6.48 3.16
CA ARG A 114 -14.61 7.30 1.94
C ARG A 114 -14.73 6.49 0.64
N HIS A 115 -14.60 5.16 0.72
CA HIS A 115 -14.54 4.30 -0.44
C HIS A 115 -15.67 3.27 -0.44
N ASP A 116 -16.33 3.10 -1.59
CA ASP A 116 -17.38 2.08 -1.75
C ASP A 116 -16.81 0.65 -1.64
N TYR A 117 -15.58 0.45 -2.14
CA TYR A 117 -14.87 -0.81 -2.15
C TYR A 117 -13.42 -0.64 -1.69
N LEU A 118 -12.84 -1.72 -1.19
CA LEU A 118 -11.46 -1.75 -0.73
C LEU A 118 -10.68 -2.92 -1.33
N ILE A 119 -9.42 -2.67 -1.66
CA ILE A 119 -8.39 -3.69 -1.87
C ILE A 119 -7.38 -3.56 -0.74
N MET A 120 -7.08 -4.69 -0.10
CA MET A 120 -5.97 -4.77 0.84
C MET A 120 -4.80 -5.50 0.18
N THR A 121 -3.59 -4.99 0.36
CA THR A 121 -2.36 -5.56 -0.17
C THR A 121 -1.24 -5.50 0.87
N LEU A 122 -0.32 -6.47 0.82
CA LEU A 122 0.82 -6.58 1.73
C LEU A 122 2.06 -6.88 0.91
N CYS A 123 3.05 -5.98 0.96
CA CYS A 123 4.40 -6.31 0.53
C CYS A 123 5.15 -6.94 1.71
N THR A 124 5.64 -8.17 1.53
CA THR A 124 6.34 -8.88 2.61
C THR A 124 7.71 -8.31 2.93
N ASP A 125 8.25 -7.42 2.10
CA ASP A 125 9.51 -6.73 2.41
C ASP A 125 9.37 -5.67 3.51
N SER A 126 8.14 -5.28 3.84
CA SER A 126 7.82 -4.46 5.03
C SER A 126 8.06 -5.18 6.34
N ILE A 127 8.12 -6.51 6.33
CA ILE A 127 8.34 -7.36 7.52
C ILE A 127 9.85 -7.45 7.78
N VAL A 128 10.24 -7.49 9.05
CA VAL A 128 11.64 -7.65 9.45
C VAL A 128 12.30 -8.85 8.75
N ALA A 129 13.50 -8.65 8.20
CA ALA A 129 14.21 -9.62 7.38
C ALA A 129 14.47 -10.96 8.08
N SER A 130 14.54 -11.00 9.41
CA SER A 130 14.67 -12.25 10.18
C SER A 130 13.42 -13.14 10.08
N ALA A 131 12.25 -12.56 9.79
CA ALA A 131 10.99 -13.26 9.61
C ALA A 131 10.58 -13.40 8.12
N ALA A 132 10.96 -12.44 7.27
CA ALA A 132 10.71 -12.47 5.83
C ALA A 132 12.03 -12.32 5.01
N PRO A 133 12.96 -13.30 5.07
CA PRO A 133 14.25 -13.18 4.38
C PRO A 133 14.16 -13.40 2.87
N GLY A 134 13.12 -14.06 2.37
CA GLY A 134 12.95 -14.46 0.97
C GLY A 134 12.29 -13.39 0.09
N VAL A 135 12.76 -12.14 0.17
CA VAL A 135 12.22 -10.99 -0.56
C VAL A 135 13.32 -10.27 -1.35
N SER A 136 12.95 -9.46 -2.33
CA SER A 136 13.90 -8.72 -3.17
C SER A 136 14.63 -7.61 -2.41
N ALA A 137 13.97 -6.96 -1.45
CA ALA A 137 14.52 -5.87 -0.64
C ALA A 137 14.36 -6.13 0.87
N PRO A 138 15.16 -7.02 1.50
CA PRO A 138 14.97 -7.38 2.91
C PRO A 138 15.11 -6.18 3.84
N SER A 139 14.11 -5.95 4.70
CA SER A 139 14.14 -4.82 5.63
C SER A 139 14.75 -5.17 6.99
N PRO A 140 15.94 -4.63 7.34
CA PRO A 140 16.59 -4.93 8.62
C PRO A 140 15.82 -4.35 9.82
N LEU A 141 15.07 -3.26 9.60
CA LEU A 141 14.25 -2.58 10.60
C LEU A 141 12.76 -2.64 10.23
N GLY A 142 12.35 -3.72 9.56
CA GLY A 142 10.96 -3.94 9.17
C GLY A 142 10.03 -4.18 10.37
N LEU A 143 8.74 -4.26 10.07
CA LEU A 143 7.68 -4.51 11.04
C LEU A 143 7.78 -5.93 11.63
N ASP A 144 7.42 -6.05 12.91
CA ASP A 144 7.22 -7.37 13.53
C ASP A 144 6.00 -8.08 12.90
N PRO A 145 6.08 -9.39 12.58
CA PRO A 145 4.95 -10.12 11.99
C PRO A 145 3.65 -10.04 12.81
N LYS A 146 3.72 -9.93 14.14
CA LYS A 146 2.54 -9.76 14.99
C LYS A 146 1.92 -8.38 14.81
N THR A 147 2.72 -7.35 14.56
CA THR A 147 2.22 -6.01 14.23
C THR A 147 1.46 -6.04 12.90
N VAL A 148 2.03 -6.67 11.86
CA VAL A 148 1.35 -6.82 10.57
C VAL A 148 0.05 -7.60 10.73
N LYS A 149 0.06 -8.73 11.45
CA LYS A 149 -1.12 -9.55 11.72
C LYS A 149 -2.28 -8.77 12.38
N LYS A 150 -2.00 -7.76 13.21
CA LYS A 150 -3.06 -6.97 13.86
C LYS A 150 -3.89 -6.13 12.89
N HIS A 151 -3.37 -5.86 11.69
CA HIS A 151 -4.03 -5.04 10.67
C HIS A 151 -4.72 -5.87 9.60
N PHE A 152 -4.72 -7.20 9.73
CA PHE A 152 -5.34 -8.19 8.83
C PHE A 152 -6.53 -8.91 9.48
#